data_AF-A0A7K4D315-F1
#
_entry.id   AF-A0A7K4D315-F1
#
_cell.length_a   1.000
_cell.length_b   1.000
_cell.length_c   1.000
_cell.angle_alpha   90.00
_cell.angle_beta   90.00
_cell.angle_gamma   90.00
#
_symmetry.space_group_name_H-M   'P 1'
#
loop_
_entity.id
_entity.type
_entity.pdbx_description
1 polymer ?
#
loop_
_entity_poly.entity_id
_entity_poly.type
_entity_poly.pdbx_seq_one_letter_code
_entity_poly.pdbx_strand_id
1 'polypeptide(L)'
;MRLFRQHFVRSLEGQRLLEVFFVTAVASVLGIRFFLALTGYPRVGPGNLHIAHVLLGGFLMTIALVIALGYINKAAYYFAAVLGGFGFGAFIDELGKFITMDNNYFYRPTAALIYITFILLYLGIQAFMHRPKLSEQEKLINALELAKEVVLEDLDHRERRKALNLLKECSPADPVTLALRELLYATDSVPTPKPDIYTQFKMKCRKFYRKLVRKGWFVKAVISFFLLQSFFTLALDSFLLYVKLWWKEDLQNVFPMLAFSDL
;
A
#
# COMPACT_ATOMS: atom_id res chain seq x y z
N MET A 1 -8.01 40.57 -2.31
CA MET A 1 -7.07 39.49 -1.91
C MET A 1 -7.88 38.22 -1.69
N ARG A 2 -7.79 37.22 -2.58
CA ARG A 2 -8.41 35.91 -2.36
C ARG A 2 -7.57 35.20 -1.31
N LEU A 3 -8.09 35.12 -0.08
CA LEU A 3 -7.56 34.26 0.97
C LEU A 3 -7.26 32.88 0.38
N PHE A 4 -6.02 32.42 0.56
CA PHE A 4 -5.58 31.07 0.22
C PHE A 4 -6.50 30.06 0.90
N ARG A 5 -7.54 29.66 0.20
CA ARG A 5 -8.36 28.52 0.56
C ARG A 5 -7.47 27.33 0.21
N GLN A 6 -6.65 26.90 1.18
CA GLN A 6 -5.78 25.74 1.08
C GLN A 6 -6.65 24.50 0.88
N HIS A 7 -7.04 24.25 -0.37
CA HIS A 7 -7.70 23.01 -0.74
C HIS A 7 -6.61 22.00 -1.03
N PHE A 8 -6.75 20.81 -0.47
CA PHE A 8 -5.94 19.66 -0.88
C PHE A 8 -6.15 19.42 -2.38
N VAL A 9 -5.07 19.48 -3.14
CA VAL A 9 -5.08 19.24 -4.59
C VAL A 9 -4.78 17.78 -4.82
N ARG A 10 -5.68 17.08 -5.51
CA ARG A 10 -5.49 15.66 -5.80
C ARG A 10 -4.39 15.47 -6.84
N SER A 11 -3.43 14.60 -6.54
CA SER A 11 -2.42 14.15 -7.50
C SER A 11 -2.98 13.07 -8.42
N LEU A 12 -2.70 13.16 -9.72
CA LEU A 12 -3.00 12.13 -10.71
C LEU A 12 -2.24 10.82 -10.46
N GLU A 13 -1.06 10.89 -9.85
CA GLU A 13 -0.29 9.69 -9.48
C GLU A 13 -0.72 9.14 -8.11
N GLY A 14 -1.49 9.91 -7.32
CA GLY A 14 -1.91 9.54 -5.97
C GLY A 14 -2.59 8.18 -5.89
N GLN A 15 -3.52 7.88 -6.81
CA GLN A 15 -4.21 6.59 -6.85
C GLN A 15 -3.21 5.44 -7.00
N ARG A 16 -2.22 5.65 -7.86
CA ARG A 16 -1.24 4.63 -8.22
C ARG A 16 -0.19 4.43 -7.13
N LEU A 17 0.20 5.50 -6.43
CA LEU A 17 1.07 5.43 -5.26
C LEU A 17 0.38 4.69 -4.10
N LEU A 18 -0.89 5.02 -3.82
CA LEU A 18 -1.69 4.34 -2.80
C LEU A 18 -1.92 2.86 -3.13
N GLU A 19 -2.12 2.52 -4.41
CA GLU A 19 -2.23 1.13 -4.86
C GLU A 19 -0.91 0.38 -4.63
N VAL A 20 0.24 0.97 -5.00
CA VAL A 20 1.56 0.37 -4.77
C VAL A 20 1.78 0.14 -3.28
N PHE A 21 1.53 1.16 -2.45
CA PHE A 21 1.59 1.07 -0.99
C PHE A 21 0.75 -0.10 -0.48
N PHE A 22 -0.53 -0.15 -0.84
CA PHE A 22 -1.47 -1.18 -0.41
C PHE A 22 -0.99 -2.59 -0.77
N VAL A 23 -0.55 -2.80 -2.00
CA VAL A 23 -0.12 -4.14 -2.42
C VAL A 23 1.20 -4.54 -1.78
N THR A 24 2.15 -3.62 -1.60
CA THR A 24 3.39 -3.91 -0.86
C THR A 24 3.13 -4.22 0.60
N ALA A 25 2.13 -3.58 1.22
CA ALA A 25 1.69 -3.92 2.58
C ALA A 25 1.09 -5.32 2.68
N VAL A 26 0.17 -5.67 1.78
CA VAL A 26 -0.40 -7.02 1.71
C VAL A 26 0.69 -8.06 1.48
N ALA A 27 1.60 -7.80 0.53
CA ALA A 27 2.72 -8.69 0.23
C ALA A 27 3.64 -8.88 1.44
N SER A 28 3.88 -7.81 2.22
CA SER A 28 4.66 -7.88 3.45
C SER A 28 4.03 -8.83 4.47
N VAL A 29 2.75 -8.67 4.76
CA VAL A 29 2.01 -9.52 5.73
C VAL A 29 2.04 -10.97 5.29
N LEU A 30 1.69 -11.24 4.03
CA LEU A 30 1.70 -12.60 3.48
C LEU A 30 3.11 -13.20 3.48
N GLY A 31 4.13 -12.41 3.15
CA GLY A 31 5.52 -12.84 3.13
C GLY A 31 6.04 -13.21 4.52
N ILE A 32 5.75 -12.37 5.53
CA ILE A 32 6.14 -12.63 6.93
C ILE A 32 5.43 -13.89 7.43
N ARG A 33 4.11 -14.01 7.23
CA ARG A 33 3.35 -15.20 7.64
C ARG A 33 3.80 -16.47 6.96
N PHE A 34 4.06 -16.42 5.65
CA PHE A 34 4.58 -17.55 4.89
C PHE A 34 5.96 -17.97 5.42
N PHE A 35 6.85 -17.03 5.69
CA PHE A 35 8.15 -17.30 6.28
C PHE A 35 8.04 -17.95 7.67
N LEU A 36 7.15 -17.44 8.53
CA LEU A 36 6.92 -18.00 9.86
C LEU A 36 6.31 -19.41 9.80
N ALA A 37 5.38 -19.65 8.87
CA ALA A 37 4.79 -20.97 8.66
C ALA A 37 5.83 -22.01 8.18
N LEU A 38 6.75 -21.61 7.28
CA LEU A 38 7.83 -22.48 6.81
C LEU A 38 8.85 -22.80 7.90
N THR A 39 9.09 -21.87 8.82
CA THR A 39 10.14 -21.98 9.83
C THR A 39 9.63 -22.49 11.18
N GLY A 40 8.33 -22.78 11.31
CA GLY A 40 7.73 -23.27 12.56
C GLY A 40 7.67 -22.21 13.65
N TYR A 41 7.42 -20.95 13.30
CA TYR A 41 7.33 -19.82 14.24
C TYR A 41 8.56 -19.63 15.14
N PRO A 42 9.77 -19.49 14.57
CA PRO A 42 10.99 -19.33 15.35
C PRO A 42 10.95 -18.01 16.11
N ARG A 43 11.30 -18.05 17.40
CA ARG A 43 11.48 -16.84 18.20
C ARG A 43 12.80 -16.17 17.77
N VAL A 44 12.72 -15.10 16.98
CA VAL A 44 13.89 -14.32 16.57
C VAL A 44 14.21 -13.28 17.64
N GLY A 45 15.27 -13.52 18.42
CA GLY A 45 15.72 -12.63 19.49
C GLY A 45 16.75 -13.30 20.43
N PRO A 46 17.81 -12.61 20.88
CA PRO A 46 18.72 -13.18 21.88
C PRO A 46 18.05 -13.20 23.26
N GLY A 47 17.82 -14.38 23.84
CA GLY A 47 17.19 -14.53 25.16
C GLY A 47 15.72 -14.06 25.19
N ASN A 48 15.34 -13.23 26.18
CA ASN A 48 13.99 -12.65 26.33
C ASN A 48 13.72 -11.42 25.43
N LEU A 49 14.70 -10.99 24.62
CA LEU A 49 14.58 -9.81 23.76
C LEU A 49 14.00 -10.19 22.40
N HIS A 50 12.67 -10.13 22.28
CA HIS A 50 12.00 -10.21 20.98
C HIS A 50 12.21 -8.90 20.20
N ILE A 51 12.96 -8.94 19.10
CA ILE A 51 12.98 -7.82 18.14
C ILE A 51 11.67 -7.89 17.38
N ALA A 52 10.68 -7.12 17.83
CA ALA A 52 9.39 -7.06 17.16
C ALA A 52 9.55 -6.50 15.74
N HIS A 53 9.01 -7.18 14.74
CA HIS A 53 8.99 -6.62 13.37
C HIS A 53 8.17 -5.32 13.30
N VAL A 54 7.42 -4.96 14.36
CA VAL A 54 6.86 -3.62 14.58
C VAL A 54 7.91 -2.52 14.51
N LEU A 55 9.08 -2.72 15.13
CA LEU A 55 10.13 -1.70 15.15
C LEU A 55 10.74 -1.54 13.75
N LEU A 56 11.00 -2.65 13.07
CA LEU A 56 11.42 -2.66 11.67
C LEU A 56 10.37 -2.00 10.77
N GLY A 57 9.10 -2.31 10.98
CA GLY A 57 7.96 -1.75 10.26
C GLY A 57 7.87 -0.23 10.45
N GLY A 58 7.94 0.24 11.69
CA GLY A 58 8.02 1.66 12.05
C GLY A 58 9.20 2.36 11.38
N PHE A 59 10.39 1.76 11.43
CA PHE A 59 11.60 2.31 10.82
C PHE A 59 11.47 2.45 9.30
N LEU A 60 10.96 1.43 8.60
CA LEU A 60 10.69 1.50 7.15
C LEU A 60 9.68 2.59 6.80
N MET A 61 8.63 2.76 7.61
CA MET A 61 7.68 3.87 7.46
C MET A 61 8.33 5.23 7.70
N THR A 62 9.22 5.35 8.70
CA THR A 62 9.99 6.58 8.94
C THR A 62 10.88 6.92 7.74
N ILE A 63 11.59 5.95 7.17
CA ILE A 63 12.38 6.16 5.94
C ILE A 63 11.47 6.62 4.79
N ALA A 64 10.30 6.01 4.62
CA ALA A 64 9.33 6.42 3.61
C ALA A 64 8.89 7.88 3.79
N LEU A 65 8.65 8.32 5.03
CA LEU A 65 8.33 9.71 5.35
C LEU A 65 9.51 10.65 5.04
N VAL A 66 10.73 10.29 5.44
CA VAL A 66 11.93 11.07 5.12
C VAL A 66 12.10 11.25 3.62
N ILE A 67 11.88 10.19 2.83
CA ILE A 67 11.94 10.27 1.37
C ILE A 67 10.83 11.17 0.81
N ALA A 68 9.59 10.99 1.29
CA ALA A 68 8.45 11.77 0.81
C ALA A 68 8.53 13.27 1.17
N LEU A 69 9.20 13.61 2.29
CA LEU A 69 9.37 14.99 2.74
C LEU A 69 10.65 15.63 2.19
N GLY A 70 11.70 14.85 1.94
CA GLY A 70 13.00 15.33 1.49
C GLY A 70 13.12 15.51 -0.03
N TYR A 71 12.27 14.84 -0.82
CA TYR A 71 12.39 14.80 -2.28
C TYR A 71 11.06 15.08 -2.97
N ILE A 72 11.13 15.77 -4.12
CA ILE A 72 9.95 16.20 -4.90
C ILE A 72 9.80 15.46 -6.25
N ASN A 73 10.72 14.56 -6.57
CA ASN A 73 10.71 13.82 -7.83
C ASN A 73 9.84 12.57 -7.75
N LYS A 74 9.26 12.18 -8.89
CA LYS A 74 8.33 11.06 -8.99
C LYS A 74 8.90 9.75 -8.46
N ALA A 75 10.17 9.45 -8.77
CA ALA A 75 10.81 8.21 -8.33
C ALA A 75 10.85 8.08 -6.80
N ALA A 76 11.14 9.18 -6.10
CA ALA A 76 11.16 9.20 -4.64
C ALA A 76 9.81 8.83 -4.04
N TYR A 77 8.71 9.38 -4.54
CA TYR A 77 7.36 9.02 -4.07
C TYR A 77 7.01 7.55 -4.31
N TYR A 78 7.45 6.96 -5.43
CA TYR A 78 7.27 5.52 -5.66
C TYR A 78 8.09 4.68 -4.68
N PHE A 79 9.33 5.07 -4.39
CA PHE A 79 10.14 4.41 -3.36
C PHE A 79 9.52 4.54 -1.98
N ALA A 80 9.04 5.72 -1.62
CA ALA A 80 8.33 5.97 -0.36
C ALA A 80 7.05 5.11 -0.26
N ALA A 81 6.26 4.99 -1.33
CA ALA A 81 5.08 4.14 -1.35
C ALA A 81 5.42 2.66 -1.10
N VAL A 82 6.50 2.15 -1.72
CA VAL A 82 6.96 0.76 -1.52
C VAL A 82 7.46 0.52 -0.10
N LEU A 83 8.36 1.38 0.39
CA LEU A 83 8.93 1.25 1.74
C LEU A 83 7.87 1.44 2.82
N GLY A 84 6.98 2.43 2.63
CA GLY A 84 5.86 2.68 3.51
C GLY A 84 4.91 1.51 3.56
N GLY A 85 4.63 0.87 2.41
CA GLY A 85 3.77 -0.30 2.36
C GLY A 85 4.39 -1.50 3.05
N PHE A 86 5.65 -1.85 2.75
CA PHE A 86 6.37 -2.91 3.48
C PHE A 86 6.42 -2.64 4.99
N GLY A 87 6.74 -1.39 5.37
CA GLY A 87 6.78 -0.97 6.77
C GLY A 87 5.43 -1.10 7.47
N PHE A 88 4.36 -0.63 6.83
CA PHE A 88 2.99 -0.75 7.34
C PHE A 88 2.56 -2.20 7.47
N GLY A 89 2.82 -3.04 6.45
CA GLY A 89 2.47 -4.45 6.50
C GLY A 89 3.20 -5.20 7.62
N ALA A 90 4.50 -4.98 7.80
CA ALA A 90 5.27 -5.54 8.90
C ALA A 90 4.79 -5.06 10.29
N PHE A 91 4.41 -3.79 10.38
CA PHE A 91 3.85 -3.21 11.60
C PHE A 91 2.49 -3.84 11.96
N ILE A 92 1.59 -3.97 10.98
CA ILE A 92 0.26 -4.52 11.18
C ILE A 92 0.29 -6.02 11.51
N ASP A 93 1.19 -6.80 10.90
CA ASP A 93 1.26 -8.25 11.16
C ASP A 93 1.54 -8.57 12.64
N GLU A 94 2.31 -7.71 13.30
CA GLU A 94 2.69 -7.88 14.71
C GLU A 94 1.70 -7.21 15.69
N LEU A 95 0.66 -6.50 15.22
CA LEU A 95 -0.32 -5.84 16.10
C LEU A 95 -0.97 -6.80 17.12
N GLY A 96 -1.08 -8.09 16.78
CA GLY A 96 -1.64 -9.07 17.69
C GLY A 96 -0.90 -9.27 18.98
N LYS A 97 0.43 -9.16 18.91
CA LYS A 97 1.28 -9.28 20.10
C LYS A 97 1.05 -8.16 21.10
N PHE A 98 0.58 -6.98 20.66
CA PHE A 98 0.54 -5.79 21.52
C PHE A 98 -0.86 -5.39 21.99
N ILE A 99 -1.92 -6.03 21.47
CA ILE A 99 -3.30 -5.72 21.85
C ILE A 99 -3.74 -6.46 23.12
N THR A 100 -3.01 -7.48 23.55
CA THR A 100 -3.29 -8.17 24.82
C THR A 100 -2.33 -7.81 25.93
N MET A 101 -2.88 -7.65 27.14
CA MET A 101 -2.10 -7.42 28.36
C MET A 101 -1.04 -8.51 28.61
N ASP A 102 -1.19 -9.69 27.99
CA ASP A 102 -0.32 -10.84 28.20
C ASP A 102 0.69 -11.08 27.05
N ASN A 103 0.80 -10.17 26.07
CA ASN A 103 1.63 -10.33 24.86
C ASN A 103 1.41 -11.65 24.11
N ASN A 104 0.18 -12.16 24.09
CA ASN A 104 -0.11 -13.49 23.59
C ASN A 104 -0.24 -13.47 22.05
N TYR A 105 0.69 -14.16 21.37
CA TYR A 105 0.77 -14.31 19.91
C TYR A 105 -0.53 -14.83 19.27
N PHE A 106 -1.31 -15.57 20.08
CA PHE A 106 -2.50 -16.31 19.68
C PHE A 106 -3.80 -15.71 20.19
N TYR A 107 -3.83 -14.41 20.50
CA TYR A 107 -5.10 -13.76 20.80
C TYR A 107 -5.96 -13.68 19.54
N ARG A 108 -6.93 -14.58 19.50
CA ARG A 108 -7.84 -14.93 18.40
C ARG A 108 -8.48 -13.74 17.61
N PRO A 109 -8.74 -12.55 18.20
CA PRO A 109 -9.22 -11.37 17.44
C PRO A 109 -8.18 -10.69 16.53
N THR A 110 -6.88 -11.00 16.64
CA THR A 110 -5.81 -10.30 15.91
C THR A 110 -5.93 -10.41 14.39
N ALA A 111 -6.17 -11.63 13.89
CA ALA A 111 -6.26 -11.83 12.45
C ALA A 111 -7.41 -11.01 11.86
N ALA A 112 -8.55 -10.98 12.56
CA ALA A 112 -9.70 -10.16 12.17
C ALA A 112 -9.37 -8.66 12.13
N LEU A 113 -8.60 -8.15 13.09
CA LEU A 113 -8.18 -6.74 13.09
C LEU A 113 -7.30 -6.40 11.89
N ILE A 114 -6.32 -7.24 11.56
CA ILE A 114 -5.47 -7.06 10.37
C ILE A 114 -6.34 -6.96 9.12
N TYR A 115 -7.28 -7.89 8.93
CA TYR A 115 -8.14 -7.92 7.76
C TYR A 115 -9.10 -6.72 7.70
N ILE A 116 -9.71 -6.34 8.83
CA ILE A 116 -10.54 -5.14 8.93
C ILE A 116 -9.71 -3.90 8.58
N THR A 117 -8.48 -3.78 9.06
CA THR A 117 -7.58 -2.67 8.72
C THR A 117 -7.34 -2.59 7.21
N PHE A 118 -7.05 -3.71 6.53
CA PHE A 118 -6.86 -3.70 5.08
C PHE A 118 -8.16 -3.39 4.31
N ILE A 119 -9.31 -3.88 4.77
CA ILE A 119 -10.61 -3.56 4.17
C ILE A 119 -10.90 -2.07 4.29
N LEU A 120 -10.76 -1.51 5.50
CA LEU A 120 -10.97 -0.08 5.75
C LEU A 120 -9.98 0.78 4.97
N LEU A 121 -8.71 0.37 4.90
CA LEU A 121 -7.70 1.05 4.10
C LEU A 121 -8.07 1.06 2.61
N TYR A 122 -8.49 -0.08 2.06
CA TYR A 122 -8.93 -0.19 0.67
C TYR A 122 -10.16 0.68 0.38
N LEU A 123 -11.17 0.62 1.25
CA LEU A 123 -12.37 1.44 1.14
C LEU A 123 -12.05 2.93 1.27
N GLY A 124 -11.15 3.30 2.17
CA GLY A 124 -10.64 4.66 2.30
C GLY A 124 -9.96 5.14 1.02
N ILE A 125 -9.01 4.38 0.48
CA ILE A 125 -8.35 4.70 -0.79
C ILE A 125 -9.39 4.90 -1.91
N GLN A 126 -10.39 4.02 -2.02
CA GLN A 126 -11.45 4.22 -3.00
C GLN A 126 -12.28 5.47 -2.72
N ALA A 127 -12.76 5.69 -1.49
CA ALA A 127 -13.59 6.83 -1.15
C ALA A 127 -12.88 8.19 -1.41
N PHE A 128 -11.59 8.28 -1.11
CA PHE A 128 -10.80 9.49 -1.33
C PHE A 128 -10.44 9.72 -2.80
N MET A 129 -10.18 8.65 -3.57
CA MET A 129 -9.70 8.78 -4.95
C MET A 129 -10.83 8.72 -6.01
N HIS A 130 -12.01 8.20 -5.68
CA HIS A 130 -13.11 7.96 -6.64
C HIS A 130 -14.00 9.21 -6.83
N ARG A 131 -13.44 10.27 -7.41
CA ARG A 131 -14.15 11.51 -7.75
C ARG A 131 -13.98 11.82 -9.24
N PRO A 132 -15.07 11.89 -10.04
CA PRO A 132 -15.01 11.66 -11.50
C PRO A 132 -14.38 12.78 -12.34
N LYS A 133 -14.26 14.01 -11.84
CA LYS A 133 -13.63 15.12 -12.60
C LYS A 133 -12.71 15.94 -11.71
N LEU A 134 -11.54 16.29 -12.25
CA LEU A 134 -10.64 17.27 -11.66
C LEU A 134 -11.18 18.68 -11.93
N SER A 135 -11.07 19.57 -10.95
CA SER A 135 -11.28 21.00 -11.17
C SER A 135 -10.23 21.56 -12.11
N GLU A 136 -10.49 22.71 -12.72
CA GLU A 136 -9.51 23.38 -13.59
C GLU A 136 -8.19 23.68 -12.87
N GLN A 137 -8.26 24.12 -11.61
CA GLN A 137 -7.08 24.34 -10.78
C GLN A 137 -6.31 23.03 -10.51
N GLU A 138 -7.02 21.93 -10.24
CA GLU A 138 -6.39 20.62 -10.08
C GLU A 138 -5.69 20.17 -11.37
N LYS A 139 -6.30 20.41 -12.54
CA LYS A 139 -5.69 20.09 -13.84
C LYS A 139 -4.41 20.90 -14.07
N LEU A 140 -4.42 22.20 -13.78
CA LEU A 140 -3.24 23.06 -13.94
C LEU A 140 -2.09 22.64 -13.04
N ILE A 141 -2.37 22.37 -11.76
CA ILE A 141 -1.34 21.93 -10.81
C ILE A 141 -0.78 20.56 -11.21
N ASN A 142 -1.62 19.63 -11.67
CA ASN A 142 -1.14 18.34 -12.17
C ASN A 142 -0.35 18.46 -13.48
N ALA A 143 -0.69 19.41 -14.36
CA ALA A 143 0.09 19.68 -15.56
C ALA A 143 1.46 20.28 -15.21
N LEU A 144 1.51 21.19 -14.23
CA LEU A 144 2.77 21.72 -13.67
C LEU A 144 3.61 20.63 -13.02
N GLU A 145 2.99 19.73 -12.26
CA GLU A 145 3.66 18.58 -11.63
C GLU A 145 4.34 17.68 -12.67
N LEU A 146 3.67 17.42 -13.82
CA LEU A 146 4.24 16.67 -14.94
C LEU A 146 5.33 17.48 -15.68
N ALA A 147 5.18 18.80 -15.80
CA ALA A 147 6.15 19.66 -16.45
C ALA A 147 7.50 19.69 -15.72
N LYS A 148 7.57 19.35 -14.42
CA LYS A 148 8.85 19.19 -13.71
C LYS A 148 9.77 18.16 -14.36
N GLU A 149 9.22 17.13 -14.99
CA GLU A 149 10.01 16.08 -15.64
C GLU A 149 10.74 16.60 -16.90
N VAL A 150 10.35 17.76 -17.44
CA VAL A 150 11.12 18.48 -18.49
C VAL A 150 12.49 18.89 -17.95
N VAL A 151 12.52 19.44 -16.73
CA VAL A 151 13.76 19.91 -16.09
C VAL A 151 14.68 18.74 -15.74
N LEU A 152 14.10 17.57 -15.49
CA LEU A 152 14.83 16.33 -15.20
C LEU A 152 15.21 15.54 -16.46
N GLU A 153 14.92 16.05 -17.65
CA GLU A 153 15.10 15.36 -18.94
C GLU A 153 14.47 13.96 -19.00
N ASP A 154 13.43 13.69 -18.19
CA ASP A 154 12.74 12.38 -18.09
C ASP A 154 11.30 12.44 -18.62
N LEU A 155 10.89 13.53 -19.29
CA LEU A 155 9.53 13.67 -19.81
C LEU A 155 9.27 12.68 -20.96
N ASP A 156 8.50 11.62 -20.67
CA ASP A 156 8.10 10.64 -21.68
C ASP A 156 6.92 11.12 -22.58
N HIS A 157 6.77 10.53 -23.76
CA HIS A 157 5.68 10.87 -24.70
C HIS A 157 4.27 10.75 -24.09
N ARG A 158 4.05 9.81 -23.16
CA ARG A 158 2.76 9.57 -22.52
C ARG A 158 2.47 10.66 -21.49
N GLU A 159 3.47 11.10 -20.74
CA GLU A 159 3.40 12.15 -19.75
C GLU A 159 3.19 13.50 -20.41
N ARG A 160 3.94 13.80 -21.47
CA ARG A 160 3.71 14.98 -22.33
C ARG A 160 2.27 15.02 -22.84
N ARG A 161 1.77 13.91 -23.40
CA ARG A 161 0.40 13.82 -23.91
C ARG A 161 -0.64 14.00 -22.82
N LYS A 162 -0.41 13.45 -21.63
CA LYS A 162 -1.30 13.63 -20.47
C LYS A 162 -1.34 15.08 -20.03
N ALA A 163 -0.19 15.73 -19.87
CA ALA A 163 -0.09 17.13 -19.48
C ALA A 163 -0.83 18.04 -20.48
N LEU A 164 -0.58 17.86 -21.78
CA LEU A 164 -1.28 18.60 -22.83
C LEU A 164 -2.79 18.34 -22.83
N ASN A 165 -3.24 17.12 -22.54
CA ASN A 165 -4.68 16.82 -22.44
C ASN A 165 -5.34 17.51 -21.24
N LEU A 166 -4.65 17.63 -20.10
CA LEU A 166 -5.17 18.39 -18.95
C LEU A 166 -5.36 19.87 -19.33
N LEU A 167 -4.36 20.45 -20.02
CA LEU A 167 -4.36 21.86 -20.42
C LEU A 167 -5.40 22.19 -21.50
N LYS A 168 -5.83 21.21 -22.31
CA LYS A 168 -6.91 21.41 -23.30
C LYS A 168 -8.26 21.75 -22.66
N GLU A 169 -8.48 21.29 -21.43
CA GLU A 169 -9.72 21.50 -20.69
C GLU A 169 -9.62 22.69 -19.72
N CYS A 170 -8.54 23.47 -19.81
CA CYS A 170 -8.31 24.71 -19.06
C CYS A 170 -8.51 25.92 -19.99
N SER A 171 -8.75 27.09 -19.39
CA SER A 171 -8.94 28.34 -20.12
C SER A 171 -7.71 28.68 -20.98
N PRO A 172 -7.87 28.85 -22.31
CA PRO A 172 -6.74 29.18 -23.20
C PRO A 172 -6.20 30.60 -22.99
N ALA A 173 -6.96 31.48 -22.34
CA ALA A 173 -6.54 32.85 -22.02
C ALA A 173 -5.78 32.95 -20.68
N ASP A 174 -5.71 31.85 -19.91
CA ASP A 174 -4.95 31.81 -18.67
C ASP A 174 -3.43 31.82 -18.95
N PRO A 175 -2.67 32.78 -18.38
CA PRO A 175 -1.23 32.89 -18.63
C PRO A 175 -0.44 31.64 -18.24
N VAL A 176 -0.84 30.95 -17.17
CA VAL A 176 -0.16 29.73 -16.70
C VAL A 176 -0.38 28.59 -17.69
N THR A 177 -1.61 28.45 -18.18
CA THR A 177 -1.95 27.47 -19.23
C THR A 177 -1.12 27.70 -20.49
N LEU A 178 -0.95 28.95 -20.93
CA LEU A 178 -0.13 29.30 -22.09
C LEU A 178 1.34 28.94 -21.89
N ALA A 179 1.94 29.38 -20.78
CA ALA A 179 3.35 29.10 -20.47
C ALA A 179 3.64 27.60 -20.38
N LEU A 180 2.76 26.82 -19.74
CA LEU A 180 2.91 25.36 -19.65
C LEU A 180 2.79 24.68 -21.01
N ARG A 181 1.88 25.13 -21.89
CA ARG A 181 1.76 24.58 -23.24
C ARG A 181 3.02 24.87 -24.05
N GLU A 182 3.52 26.09 -23.99
CA GLU A 182 4.74 26.49 -24.69
C GLU A 182 5.94 25.65 -24.26
N LEU A 183 6.17 25.51 -22.94
CA LEU A 183 7.23 24.66 -22.39
C LEU A 183 7.12 23.20 -22.84
N LEU A 184 5.91 22.64 -22.80
CA LEU A 184 5.66 21.27 -23.24
C LEU A 184 5.76 21.10 -24.76
N TYR A 185 5.56 22.13 -25.57
CA TYR A 185 5.73 22.08 -27.03
C TYR A 185 7.19 22.26 -27.44
N ALA A 186 7.92 23.16 -26.75
CA ALA A 186 9.33 23.47 -27.03
C ALA A 186 10.29 22.34 -26.65
N THR A 187 9.89 21.45 -25.74
CA THR A 187 10.74 20.33 -25.30
C THR A 187 10.50 19.08 -26.15
N ASP A 188 11.58 18.50 -26.67
CA ASP A 188 11.56 17.15 -27.24
C ASP A 188 11.43 16.11 -26.12
N SER A 189 10.36 15.33 -26.17
CA SER A 189 10.16 14.21 -25.25
C SER A 189 11.14 13.09 -25.58
N VAL A 190 11.87 12.62 -24.58
CA VAL A 190 12.82 11.53 -24.73
C VAL A 190 12.06 10.24 -25.08
N PRO A 191 12.54 9.42 -26.05
CA PRO A 191 11.96 8.10 -26.28
C PRO A 191 12.04 7.30 -24.99
N THR A 192 10.95 6.63 -24.61
CA THR A 192 10.88 5.83 -23.37
C THR A 192 12.14 4.96 -23.23
N PRO A 193 12.92 5.08 -22.13
CA PRO A 193 14.23 4.45 -22.00
C PRO A 193 14.20 2.97 -22.35
N LYS A 194 15.19 2.49 -23.14
CA LYS A 194 15.36 1.06 -23.40
C LYS A 194 15.70 0.36 -22.08
N PRO A 195 15.05 -0.76 -21.73
CA PRO A 195 15.20 -1.33 -20.41
C PRO A 195 16.52 -2.09 -20.27
N ASP A 196 17.39 -1.59 -19.40
CA ASP A 196 18.50 -2.34 -18.78
C ASP A 196 18.00 -3.61 -18.06
N ILE A 197 18.83 -4.60 -17.76
CA ILE A 197 18.45 -5.90 -17.16
C ILE A 197 17.68 -5.70 -15.84
N TYR A 198 18.15 -4.78 -14.99
CA TYR A 198 17.45 -4.37 -13.77
C TYR A 198 16.08 -3.73 -14.09
N THR A 199 16.04 -2.91 -15.12
CA THR A 199 14.82 -2.27 -15.63
C THR A 199 13.87 -3.27 -16.27
N GLN A 200 14.35 -4.34 -16.91
CA GLN A 200 13.55 -5.40 -17.49
C GLN A 200 12.90 -6.26 -16.42
N PHE A 201 13.63 -6.63 -15.37
CA PHE A 201 13.06 -7.34 -14.23
C PHE A 201 12.03 -6.47 -13.51
N LYS A 202 12.36 -5.20 -13.22
CA LYS A 202 11.43 -4.20 -12.69
C LYS A 202 10.20 -4.04 -13.59
N MET A 203 10.37 -4.01 -14.90
CA MET A 203 9.28 -3.89 -15.87
C MET A 203 8.45 -5.17 -16.00
N LYS A 204 9.05 -6.36 -15.88
CA LYS A 204 8.33 -7.64 -15.82
C LYS A 204 7.50 -7.74 -14.55
N CYS A 205 8.08 -7.46 -13.39
CA CYS A 205 7.37 -7.39 -12.12
C CYS A 205 6.26 -6.34 -12.16
N ARG A 206 6.55 -5.13 -12.67
CA ARG A 206 5.56 -4.04 -12.84
C ARG A 206 4.48 -4.40 -13.86
N LYS A 207 4.79 -5.10 -14.96
CA LYS A 207 3.79 -5.57 -15.94
C LYS A 207 2.95 -6.68 -15.36
N PHE A 208 3.56 -7.66 -14.68
CA PHE A 208 2.87 -8.76 -14.02
C PHE A 208 1.94 -8.23 -12.92
N TYR A 209 2.46 -7.39 -12.03
CA TYR A 209 1.71 -6.62 -11.05
C TYR A 209 0.57 -5.84 -11.68
N ARG A 210 0.83 -5.00 -12.69
CA ARG A 210 -0.19 -4.17 -13.33
C ARG A 210 -1.23 -5.01 -14.08
N LYS A 211 -0.88 -6.22 -14.51
CA LYS A 211 -1.80 -7.18 -15.15
C LYS A 211 -2.64 -7.94 -14.11
N LEU A 212 -2.08 -8.19 -12.92
CA LEU A 212 -2.79 -8.74 -11.77
C LEU A 212 -3.76 -7.70 -11.18
N VAL A 213 -3.26 -6.53 -10.78
CA VAL A 213 -4.02 -5.53 -10.01
C VAL A 213 -5.06 -4.79 -10.87
N ARG A 214 -4.80 -4.58 -12.17
CA ARG A 214 -5.79 -3.99 -13.08
C ARG A 214 -6.99 -4.90 -13.34
N LYS A 215 -6.88 -6.20 -13.02
CA LYS A 215 -8.06 -7.06 -12.96
C LYS A 215 -8.73 -6.83 -11.61
N GLY A 216 -9.92 -6.22 -11.62
CA GLY A 216 -10.72 -6.04 -10.40
C GLY A 216 -11.00 -7.35 -9.63
N TRP A 217 -10.88 -8.51 -10.30
CA TRP A 217 -10.87 -9.82 -9.64
C TRP A 217 -9.70 -9.99 -8.67
N PHE A 218 -8.49 -9.50 -8.92
CA PHE A 218 -7.36 -9.72 -8.01
C PHE A 218 -7.60 -9.05 -6.66
N VAL A 219 -8.06 -7.79 -6.69
CA VAL A 219 -8.44 -7.08 -5.46
C VAL A 219 -9.62 -7.78 -4.77
N LYS A 220 -10.64 -8.19 -5.52
CA LYS A 220 -11.76 -8.99 -4.97
C LYS A 220 -11.30 -10.34 -4.44
N ALA A 221 -10.29 -10.97 -5.02
CA ALA A 221 -9.73 -12.25 -4.61
C ALA A 221 -8.90 -12.10 -3.35
N VAL A 222 -8.09 -11.05 -3.24
CA VAL A 222 -7.36 -10.71 -2.01
C VAL A 222 -8.34 -10.39 -0.88
N ILE A 223 -9.37 -9.58 -1.14
CA ILE A 223 -10.42 -9.28 -0.17
C ILE A 223 -11.18 -10.56 0.19
N SER A 224 -11.58 -11.37 -0.80
CA SER A 224 -12.31 -12.63 -0.58
C SER A 224 -11.46 -13.64 0.17
N PHE A 225 -10.16 -13.71 -0.10
CA PHE A 225 -9.21 -14.55 0.61
C PHE A 225 -9.15 -14.13 2.08
N PHE A 226 -9.01 -12.83 2.35
CA PHE A 226 -9.01 -12.32 3.72
C PHE A 226 -10.37 -12.47 4.41
N LEU A 227 -11.49 -12.29 3.72
CA LEU A 227 -12.83 -12.52 4.26
C LEU A 227 -13.08 -13.99 4.57
N LEU A 228 -12.72 -14.90 3.66
CA LEU A 228 -12.83 -16.35 3.87
C LEU A 228 -11.94 -16.78 5.02
N GLN A 229 -10.71 -16.28 5.08
CA GLN A 229 -9.80 -16.57 6.17
C GLN A 229 -10.35 -16.03 7.48
N SER A 230 -10.84 -14.78 7.53
CA SER A 230 -11.49 -14.20 8.71
C SER A 230 -12.66 -15.06 9.19
N PHE A 231 -13.54 -15.46 8.27
CA PHE A 231 -14.71 -16.27 8.57
C PHE A 231 -14.31 -17.64 9.10
N PHE A 232 -13.33 -18.29 8.47
CA PHE A 232 -12.83 -19.59 8.91
C PHE A 232 -12.24 -19.52 10.31
N THR A 233 -11.43 -18.49 10.62
CA THR A 233 -10.88 -18.31 11.98
C THR A 233 -12.00 -18.10 13.00
N LEU A 234 -12.96 -17.21 12.74
CA LEU A 234 -14.08 -16.94 13.64
C LEU A 234 -15.00 -18.15 13.83
N ALA A 235 -15.23 -18.93 12.77
CA ALA A 235 -16.04 -20.15 12.82
C ALA A 235 -15.34 -21.24 13.64
N LEU A 236 -14.03 -21.44 13.43
CA LEU A 236 -13.22 -22.36 14.23
C LEU A 236 -13.23 -21.94 15.71
N ASP A 237 -13.09 -20.64 15.99
CA ASP A 237 -13.14 -20.10 17.35
C ASP A 237 -14.49 -20.30 18.01
N SER A 238 -15.57 -19.99 17.30
CA SER A 238 -16.94 -20.18 17.79
C SER A 238 -17.21 -21.66 18.06
N PHE A 239 -16.70 -22.55 17.20
CA PHE A 239 -16.78 -24.00 17.38
C PHE A 239 -15.99 -24.47 18.62
N LEU A 240 -14.74 -24.05 18.78
CA LEU A 240 -13.92 -24.39 19.96
C LEU A 240 -14.54 -23.86 21.25
N LEU A 241 -15.10 -22.65 21.22
CA LEU A 241 -15.77 -22.03 22.36
C LEU A 241 -17.08 -22.76 22.69
N TYR A 242 -17.85 -23.17 21.68
CA TYR A 242 -19.04 -24.01 21.83
C TYR A 242 -18.70 -25.38 22.45
N VAL A 243 -17.66 -26.06 21.96
CA VAL A 243 -17.18 -27.33 22.54
C VAL A 243 -16.77 -27.15 24.00
N LYS A 244 -16.02 -26.09 24.33
CA LYS A 244 -15.57 -25.80 25.70
C LYS A 244 -16.74 -25.50 26.66
N LEU A 245 -17.73 -24.73 26.21
CA LEU A 245 -18.89 -24.35 27.02
C LEU A 245 -19.90 -25.50 27.19
N TRP A 246 -20.13 -26.29 26.14
CA TRP A 246 -21.14 -27.34 26.13
C TRP A 246 -20.65 -28.62 26.80
N TRP A 247 -19.38 -28.96 26.64
CA TRP A 247 -18.85 -30.22 27.13
C TRP A 247 -18.26 -30.15 28.55
N LYS A 248 -17.99 -28.94 29.09
CA LYS A 248 -17.46 -28.75 30.45
C LYS A 248 -16.23 -29.62 30.77
N GLU A 249 -15.52 -30.09 29.74
CA GLU A 249 -14.27 -30.86 29.88
C GLU A 249 -13.07 -29.95 29.69
N ASP A 250 -12.06 -30.18 30.53
CA ASP A 250 -10.73 -29.62 30.31
C ASP A 250 -10.21 -30.10 28.96
N LEU A 251 -10.01 -29.15 28.04
CA LEU A 251 -9.48 -29.35 26.69
C LEU A 251 -8.14 -30.11 26.63
N GLN A 252 -7.47 -30.32 27.76
CA GLN A 252 -6.27 -31.14 27.90
C GLN A 252 -6.51 -32.64 27.68
N ASN A 253 -7.73 -33.14 27.90
CA ASN A 253 -8.02 -34.57 27.80
C ASN A 253 -8.37 -35.04 26.37
N VAL A 254 -8.79 -34.13 25.49
CA VAL A 254 -9.27 -34.49 24.14
C VAL A 254 -8.16 -34.43 23.08
N PHE A 255 -7.16 -33.56 23.25
CA PHE A 255 -6.03 -33.43 22.33
C PHE A 255 -4.68 -33.34 23.07
N PRO A 256 -4.14 -34.46 23.59
CA PRO A 256 -2.88 -34.46 24.33
C PRO A 256 -1.64 -34.09 23.47
N MET A 257 -1.78 -34.04 22.14
CA MET A 257 -0.69 -33.80 21.18
C MET A 257 -0.75 -32.44 20.47
N LEU A 258 -1.75 -31.60 20.75
CA LEU A 258 -1.78 -30.23 20.23
C LEU A 258 -1.23 -29.29 21.31
N ALA A 259 0.09 -29.09 21.29
CA ALA A 259 0.72 -28.06 22.09
C ALA A 259 0.14 -26.69 21.72
N PHE A 260 -0.32 -25.96 22.74
CA PHE A 260 -0.92 -24.61 22.65
C PHE A 260 0.02 -23.54 22.04
N SER A 261 1.23 -23.92 21.59
CA SER A 261 2.24 -23.05 21.01
C SER A 261 2.15 -22.88 19.49
N ASP A 262 1.29 -23.64 18.79
CA ASP A 262 1.21 -23.65 17.32
C ASP A 262 -0.14 -23.17 16.75
N LEU A 263 -0.98 -22.47 17.54
CA LEU A 263 -2.38 -22.20 17.18
C LEU A 263 -2.83 -20.74 17.31
#